data_AF-Q1WCC9-F1
#
_entry.id   AF-Q1WCC9-F1
#
_cell.length_a   1.000
_cell.length_b   1.000
_cell.length_c   1.000
_cell.angle_alpha   90.00
_cell.angle_beta   90.00
_cell.angle_gamma   90.00
#
_symmetry.space_group_name_H-M   'P 1'
#
loop_
_entity.id
_entity.type
_entity.pdbx_description
1 polymer ?
#
loop_
_entity_poly.entity_id
_entity_poly.type
_entity_poly.pdbx_seq_one_letter_code
_entity_poly.pdbx_strand_id
1 'polypeptide(L)'
;MDLNEQITGLESDLKEVTRLLEMSERQRVQDLLSQEQKKIEKELAQKQQQRENQVRRDSEDKADTTVKGYLVKINNYGWDQSEKFVKVYITLKGVHKIPADNVQVSFTDRSFKV
;
A
#
# COMPACT_ATOMS: atom_id res chain seq x y z
N MET A 1 -13.66 12.27 4.71
CA MET A 1 -12.85 13.40 4.18
C MET A 1 -11.49 12.84 3.82
N ASP A 2 -11.07 13.07 2.59
CA ASP A 2 -9.82 12.53 2.06
C ASP A 2 -8.64 13.05 2.90
N LEU A 3 -7.62 12.23 3.15
CA LEU A 3 -6.48 12.64 3.97
C LEU A 3 -5.73 13.81 3.29
N ASN A 4 -5.75 13.85 1.96
CA ASN A 4 -5.14 14.94 1.20
C ASN A 4 -5.95 16.24 1.31
N GLU A 5 -7.29 16.18 1.34
CA GLU A 5 -8.15 17.35 1.56
C GLU A 5 -7.93 17.97 2.94
N GLN A 6 -7.66 17.14 3.95
CA GLN A 6 -7.37 17.64 5.29
C GLN A 6 -6.00 18.30 5.39
N ILE A 7 -5.00 17.83 4.63
CA ILE A 7 -3.67 18.46 4.58
C ILE A 7 -3.75 19.81 3.86
N THR A 8 -4.42 19.87 2.71
CA THR A 8 -4.60 21.14 1.97
C THR A 8 -5.44 22.16 2.73
N GLY A 9 -6.42 21.71 3.52
CA GLY A 9 -7.14 22.55 4.47
C GLY A 9 -6.21 23.18 5.51
N LEU A 10 -5.43 22.35 6.22
CA LEU A 10 -4.48 22.83 7.24
C LEU A 10 -3.39 23.75 6.67
N GLU A 11 -2.93 23.54 5.43
CA GLU A 11 -2.00 24.45 4.76
C GLU A 11 -2.63 25.82 4.46
N SER A 12 -3.92 25.84 4.15
CA SER A 12 -4.67 27.08 3.92
C SER A 12 -4.88 27.83 5.23
N ASP A 13 -5.21 27.12 6.31
CA ASP A 13 -5.35 27.69 7.65
C ASP A 13 -4.02 28.30 8.13
N LEU A 14 -2.88 27.63 7.87
CA LEU A 14 -1.56 28.15 8.23
C LEU A 14 -1.25 29.45 7.47
N LYS A 15 -1.59 29.54 6.18
CA LYS A 15 -1.45 30.77 5.39
C LYS A 15 -2.32 31.89 5.94
N GLU A 16 -3.55 31.59 6.33
CA GLU A 16 -4.47 32.57 6.90
C GLU A 16 -3.97 33.08 8.26
N VAL A 17 -3.54 32.19 9.14
CA VAL A 17 -2.95 32.56 10.44
C VAL A 17 -1.71 33.43 10.27
N THR A 18 -0.85 33.13 9.30
CA THR A 18 0.34 33.94 9.00
C THR A 18 -0.05 35.36 8.59
N ARG A 19 -1.04 35.49 7.69
CA ARG A 19 -1.56 36.79 7.24
C ARG A 19 -2.21 37.58 8.38
N LEU A 20 -2.96 36.90 9.26
CA LEU A 20 -3.55 37.52 10.44
C LEU A 20 -2.49 37.98 11.44
N LEU A 21 -1.38 37.25 11.56
CA LEU A 21 -0.27 37.60 12.45
C LEU A 21 0.46 38.85 11.97
N GLU A 22 0.66 39.01 10.66
CA GLU A 22 1.20 40.23 10.04
C GLU A 22 0.31 41.47 10.28
N MET A 23 -1.01 41.28 10.30
CA MET A 23 -1.99 42.35 10.55
C MET A 23 -2.25 42.61 12.05
N SER A 24 -1.70 41.78 12.94
CA SER A 24 -1.98 41.85 14.37
C SER A 24 -1.01 42.80 15.08
N GLU A 25 -1.52 43.86 15.68
CA GLU A 25 -0.70 44.84 16.43
C GLU A 25 -0.64 44.56 17.95
N ARG A 26 -1.56 43.74 18.49
CA ARG A 26 -1.65 43.47 19.93
C ARG A 26 -0.91 42.19 20.32
N GLN A 27 -0.01 42.30 21.30
CA GLN A 27 0.82 41.19 21.79
C GLN A 27 0.02 39.92 22.16
N ARG A 28 -1.09 40.08 22.90
CA ARG A 28 -1.93 38.94 23.32
C ARG A 28 -2.56 38.19 22.14
N VAL A 29 -2.83 38.88 21.04
CA VAL A 29 -3.39 38.28 19.82
C VAL A 29 -2.29 37.57 19.02
N GLN A 30 -1.10 38.19 18.93
CA GLN A 30 0.08 37.56 18.32
C GLN A 30 0.48 36.28 19.05
N ASP A 31 0.45 36.26 20.38
CA ASP A 31 0.77 35.08 21.19
C ASP A 31 -0.23 33.94 20.95
N LEU A 32 -1.51 34.28 20.83
CA LEU A 32 -2.59 33.30 20.59
C LEU A 32 -2.49 32.72 19.17
N LEU A 33 -2.27 33.57 18.16
CA LEU A 33 -2.04 33.14 16.78
C LEU A 33 -0.76 32.29 16.64
N SER A 34 0.31 32.65 17.35
CA SER A 34 1.57 31.87 17.36
C SER A 34 1.39 30.49 18.00
N GLN A 35 0.53 30.37 19.01
CA GLN A 35 0.19 29.07 19.60
C GLN A 35 -0.64 28.21 18.66
N GLU A 36 -1.64 28.81 17.99
CA GLU A 36 -2.46 28.11 17.01
C GLU A 36 -1.64 27.71 15.78
N GLN A 37 -0.73 28.56 15.30
CA GLN A 37 0.22 28.22 14.24
C GLN A 37 1.03 26.96 14.58
N LYS A 38 1.60 26.89 15.80
CA LYS A 38 2.35 25.72 16.26
C LYS A 38 1.49 24.47 16.40
N LYS A 39 0.20 24.61 16.75
CA LYS A 39 -0.73 23.47 16.79
C LYS A 39 -1.02 22.96 15.39
N ILE A 40 -1.32 23.86 14.45
CA ILE A 40 -1.57 23.53 13.04
C ILE A 40 -0.34 22.82 12.45
N GLU A 41 0.87 23.35 12.66
CA GLU A 41 2.12 22.71 12.21
C GLU A 41 2.30 21.30 12.79
N LYS A 42 2.00 21.10 14.08
CA LYS A 42 2.04 19.77 14.71
C LYS A 42 1.02 18.82 14.12
N GLU A 43 -0.21 19.27 13.89
CA GLU A 43 -1.25 18.47 13.25
C GLU A 43 -0.88 18.12 11.81
N LEU A 44 -0.30 19.07 11.07
CA LEU A 44 0.15 18.89 9.70
C LEU A 44 1.28 17.85 9.64
N ALA A 45 2.28 17.95 10.53
CA ALA A 45 3.34 16.96 10.65
C ALA A 45 2.80 15.57 11.04
N GLN A 46 1.83 15.51 11.96
CA GLN A 46 1.19 14.26 12.37
C GLN A 46 0.40 13.62 11.23
N LYS A 47 -0.36 14.41 10.45
CA LYS A 47 -1.12 13.91 9.30
C LYS A 47 -0.22 13.52 8.14
N GLN A 48 0.88 14.24 7.90
CA GLN A 48 1.90 13.84 6.93
C GLN A 48 2.57 12.52 7.33
N GLN A 49 2.92 12.34 8.61
CA GLN A 49 3.46 11.08 9.12
C GLN A 49 2.41 9.96 9.05
N GLN A 50 1.13 10.27 9.27
CA GLN A 50 0.05 9.30 9.12
C GLN A 50 -0.15 8.89 7.66
N ARG A 51 -0.02 9.82 6.71
CA ARG A 51 0.02 9.55 5.27
C ARG A 51 1.22 8.70 4.91
N GLU A 52 2.41 9.02 5.41
CA GLU A 52 3.61 8.21 5.16
C GLU A 52 3.49 6.80 5.77
N ASN A 53 2.91 6.67 6.97
CA ASN A 53 2.64 5.38 7.59
C ASN A 53 1.48 4.62 6.92
N GLN A 54 0.52 5.29 6.27
CA GLN A 54 -0.47 4.64 5.42
C GLN A 54 0.15 4.18 4.12
N VAL A 55 0.99 4.99 3.48
CA VAL A 55 1.75 4.60 2.28
C VAL A 55 2.71 3.46 2.60
N ARG A 56 3.36 3.47 3.77
CA ARG A 56 4.19 2.35 4.26
C ARG A 56 3.35 1.13 4.58
N ARG A 57 2.17 1.26 5.20
CA ARG A 57 1.25 0.13 5.43
C ARG A 57 0.65 -0.42 4.14
N ASP A 58 0.34 0.39 3.14
CA ASP A 58 -0.07 -0.07 1.80
C ASP A 58 1.11 -0.69 1.03
N SER A 59 2.33 -0.21 1.31
CA SER A 59 3.57 -0.82 0.81
C SER A 59 3.89 -2.12 1.54
N GLU A 60 3.54 -2.26 2.82
CA GLU A 60 3.61 -3.49 3.61
C GLU A 60 2.46 -4.43 3.28
N ASP A 61 1.25 -4.00 2.92
CA ASP A 61 0.24 -4.90 2.34
C ASP A 61 0.67 -5.39 0.94
N LYS A 62 1.49 -4.61 0.23
CA LYS A 62 2.16 -5.04 -1.02
C LYS A 62 3.48 -5.79 -0.81
N ALA A 63 4.16 -5.65 0.34
CA ALA A 63 5.47 -6.26 0.61
C ALA A 63 5.42 -7.42 1.62
N ASP A 64 4.37 -7.53 2.44
CA ASP A 64 4.01 -8.66 3.30
C ASP A 64 3.16 -9.69 2.51
N THR A 65 2.87 -9.38 1.24
CA THR A 65 2.73 -10.40 0.19
C THR A 65 4.10 -10.84 -0.35
N THR A 66 5.21 -10.64 0.38
CA THR A 66 6.17 -11.76 0.47
C THR A 66 5.53 -12.84 1.30
N VAL A 67 4.51 -13.47 0.70
CA VAL A 67 4.05 -14.79 1.08
C VAL A 67 5.34 -15.56 1.28
N LYS A 68 5.68 -15.89 2.52
CA LYS A 68 6.53 -17.06 2.79
C LYS A 68 5.78 -18.19 2.10
N GLY A 69 6.12 -18.42 0.84
CA GLY A 69 5.44 -19.34 -0.04
C GLY A 69 5.53 -20.69 0.63
N TYR A 70 4.49 -21.05 1.35
CA TYR A 70 4.44 -22.36 1.96
C TYR A 70 4.23 -23.32 0.81
N LEU A 71 5.18 -24.24 0.68
CA LEU A 71 5.21 -25.16 -0.43
C LEU A 71 4.16 -26.23 -0.15
N VAL A 72 2.98 -26.06 -0.76
CA VAL A 72 1.93 -27.08 -0.68
C VAL A 72 2.31 -28.19 -1.65
N LYS A 73 2.58 -29.38 -1.10
CA LYS A 73 2.81 -30.56 -1.92
C LYS A 73 1.51 -30.93 -2.64
N ILE A 74 1.54 -30.95 -3.97
CA ILE A 74 0.45 -31.43 -4.80
C ILE A 74 0.46 -32.97 -4.71
N ASN A 75 -0.49 -33.53 -3.97
CA ASN A 75 -0.61 -34.99 -3.80
C ASN A 75 -1.56 -35.63 -4.81
N ASN A 76 -2.51 -34.85 -5.36
CA ASN A 76 -3.51 -35.35 -6.29
C ASN A 76 -3.35 -34.65 -7.65
N TYR A 77 -2.92 -35.42 -8.65
CA TYR A 77 -2.80 -35.00 -10.03
C TYR A 77 -3.19 -36.17 -10.94
N GLY A 78 -3.77 -35.86 -12.09
CA GLY A 78 -4.03 -36.82 -13.16
C GLY A 78 -3.10 -36.55 -14.34
N TRP A 79 -2.76 -37.55 -15.13
CA TRP A 79 -2.03 -37.35 -16.38
C TRP A 79 -2.46 -38.35 -17.44
N ASP A 80 -2.45 -37.93 -18.70
CA ASP A 80 -2.63 -38.78 -19.88
C ASP A 80 -1.48 -38.56 -20.86
N GLN A 81 -1.18 -39.61 -21.62
CA GLN A 81 -0.16 -39.58 -22.65
C GLN A 81 -0.75 -40.08 -23.96
N SER A 82 -0.50 -39.31 -25.01
CA SER A 82 -0.72 -39.66 -26.40
C SER A 82 0.63 -39.86 -27.10
N GLU A 83 0.60 -40.26 -28.37
CA GLU A 83 1.81 -40.46 -29.18
C GLU A 83 2.63 -39.16 -29.36
N LYS A 84 1.98 -37.99 -29.26
CA LYS A 84 2.62 -36.68 -29.47
C LYS A 84 2.74 -35.82 -28.21
N PHE A 85 1.88 -36.03 -27.21
CA PHE A 85 1.77 -35.11 -26.08
C PHE A 85 1.49 -35.84 -24.78
N VAL A 86 2.06 -35.31 -23.69
CA VAL A 86 1.70 -35.64 -22.31
C VAL A 86 0.89 -34.46 -21.76
N LYS A 87 -0.24 -34.75 -21.14
CA LYS A 87 -1.09 -33.77 -20.45
C LYS A 87 -1.15 -34.09 -18.98
N VAL A 88 -1.05 -33.07 -18.14
CA VAL A 88 -1.12 -33.18 -16.69
C VAL A 88 -2.24 -32.28 -16.18
N TYR A 89 -3.14 -32.85 -15.39
CA TYR A 89 -4.27 -32.17 -14.77
C TYR A 89 -4.03 -31.99 -13.28
N ILE A 90 -3.98 -30.75 -12.84
CA ILE A 90 -3.78 -30.38 -11.44
C ILE A 90 -4.98 -29.55 -10.99
N THR A 91 -5.63 -29.96 -9.91
CA THR A 91 -6.75 -29.20 -9.33
C THR A 91 -6.24 -28.26 -8.24
N LEU A 92 -6.19 -26.97 -8.55
CA LEU A 92 -5.83 -25.92 -7.59
C LEU A 92 -7.06 -25.05 -7.28
N LYS A 93 -7.44 -24.97 -6.00
CA LYS A 93 -8.57 -24.15 -5.56
C LYS A 93 -8.25 -22.67 -5.79
N GLY A 94 -9.11 -21.96 -6.52
CA GLY A 94 -9.00 -20.52 -6.72
C GLY A 94 -7.97 -20.08 -7.77
N VAL A 95 -7.38 -21.01 -8.53
CA VAL A 95 -6.36 -20.68 -9.56
C VAL A 95 -6.84 -19.68 -10.61
N HIS A 96 -8.13 -19.72 -10.96
CA HIS A 96 -8.76 -18.80 -11.93
C HIS A 96 -8.80 -17.33 -11.47
N LYS A 97 -8.59 -17.06 -10.18
CA LYS A 97 -8.54 -15.69 -9.63
C LYS A 97 -7.11 -15.14 -9.60
N ILE A 98 -6.12 -15.98 -9.87
CA ILE A 98 -4.71 -15.64 -9.83
C ILE A 98 -4.31 -15.10 -11.20
N PRO A 99 -3.55 -13.99 -11.28
CA PRO A 99 -2.99 -13.51 -12.54
C PRO A 99 -2.14 -14.59 -13.23
N ALA A 100 -2.18 -14.63 -14.56
CA ALA A 100 -1.43 -15.62 -15.35
C ALA A 100 0.08 -15.55 -15.08
N ASP A 101 0.63 -14.36 -14.81
CA ASP A 101 2.05 -14.13 -14.53
C ASP A 101 2.56 -14.87 -13.28
N ASN A 102 1.65 -15.19 -12.34
CA ASN A 102 1.96 -15.91 -11.11
C ASN A 102 1.87 -17.44 -11.26
N VAL A 103 1.47 -17.94 -12.43
CA VAL A 103 1.43 -19.38 -12.75
C VAL A 103 2.60 -19.67 -13.69
N GLN A 104 3.65 -20.30 -13.17
CA GLN A 104 4.87 -20.58 -13.93
C GLN A 104 5.14 -22.07 -13.99
N VAL A 105 5.55 -22.55 -15.17
CA VAL A 105 5.97 -23.93 -15.36
C VAL A 105 7.30 -23.93 -16.11
N SER A 106 8.27 -24.67 -15.58
CA SER A 106 9.56 -24.89 -16.21
C SER A 106 9.66 -26.35 -16.65
N PHE A 107 9.86 -26.56 -17.95
CA PHE A 107 10.05 -27.89 -18.53
C PHE A 107 11.54 -28.15 -18.78
N THR A 108 11.95 -29.39 -18.54
CA THR A 108 13.26 -29.94 -18.87
C THR A 108 13.06 -31.19 -19.74
N ASP A 109 14.11 -31.72 -20.35
CA ASP A 109 14.02 -32.88 -21.26
C ASP A 109 13.29 -34.10 -20.68
N ARG A 110 13.33 -34.29 -19.36
CA ARG A 110 12.73 -35.47 -18.69
C ARG A 110 11.88 -35.14 -17.46
N SER A 111 11.68 -33.87 -17.14
CA SER A 111 10.91 -33.46 -15.95
C SER A 111 10.31 -32.07 -16.12
N PHE A 112 9.33 -31.74 -15.29
CA PHE A 112 8.79 -30.39 -15.24
C PHE A 112 8.62 -29.94 -13.79
N LYS A 113 8.68 -28.64 -13.57
CA LYS A 113 8.45 -27.99 -12.28
C LYS A 113 7.33 -26.98 -12.45
N VAL A 114 6.30 -27.12 -11.63
CA VAL A 114 5.13 -26.24 -11.51
C VAL A 114 5.07 -25.67 -10.11
#